data_AF-A0A420MWF4-F1
#
_entry.id   AF-A0A420MWF4-F1
#
_cell.length_a   1.000
_cell.length_b   1.000
_cell.length_c   1.000
_cell.angle_alpha   90.00
_cell.angle_beta   90.00
_cell.angle_gamma   90.00
#
_symmetry.space_group_name_H-M   'P 1'
#
loop_
_entity.id
_entity.type
_entity.pdbx_description
1 polymer ?
#
loop_
_entity_poly.entity_id
_entity_poly.type
_entity_poly.pdbx_seq_one_letter_code
_entity_poly.pdbx_strand_id
1 'polypeptide(L)'
;MPPLGMTLGIFRVYNQSEDLNDAHHLAAMTVLLGPPPDVFLRRSDKTRKYWDAEGRWHGLVPLPSEGELKSLDTNLSGEDRDNFLDLLACVLTWLPEDRLNSPEAYFHPWLRGEGGVE
;
A
#
# COMPACT_ATOMS: atom_id res chain seq x y z
N MET A 1 -25.11 2.25 0.47
CA MET A 1 -24.08 1.23 0.20
C MET A 1 -23.81 1.22 -1.29
N PRO A 2 -22.56 1.35 -1.76
CA PRO A 2 -22.28 1.13 -3.17
C PRO A 2 -22.31 -0.40 -3.47
N PRO A 3 -22.66 -0.79 -4.71
CA PRO A 3 -22.84 -2.20 -5.08
C PRO A 3 -21.50 -2.95 -5.21
N LEU A 4 -21.55 -4.27 -4.98
CA LEU A 4 -20.44 -5.20 -5.25
C LEU A 4 -20.08 -5.16 -6.74
N GLY A 5 -18.82 -4.85 -7.05
CA GLY A 5 -18.28 -4.95 -8.42
C GLY A 5 -17.61 -3.69 -8.98
N MET A 6 -17.59 -2.57 -8.27
CA MET A 6 -16.69 -1.46 -8.63
C MET A 6 -15.36 -1.63 -7.89
N THR A 7 -14.25 -1.71 -8.62
CA THR A 7 -12.90 -1.60 -8.08
C THR A 7 -12.74 -0.21 -7.46
N LEU A 8 -13.15 -0.11 -6.20
CA LEU A 8 -13.30 1.15 -5.48
C LEU A 8 -11.94 1.45 -4.84
N GLY A 9 -11.26 2.49 -5.35
CA GLY A 9 -9.91 2.87 -4.93
C GLY A 9 -9.69 2.86 -3.41
N ILE A 10 -8.48 2.49 -3.00
CA ILE A 10 -8.11 2.19 -1.60
C ILE A 10 -8.05 3.41 -0.67
N PHE A 11 -7.99 4.63 -1.22
CA PHE A 11 -7.91 5.88 -0.46
C PHE A 11 -9.08 6.81 -0.79
N ARG A 12 -10.25 6.50 -0.23
CA ARG A 12 -11.45 7.34 -0.33
C ARG A 12 -11.98 7.73 1.04
N VAL A 13 -12.98 8.61 1.08
CA VAL A 13 -13.77 8.85 2.30
C VAL A 13 -14.83 7.75 2.39
N TYR A 14 -14.71 6.88 3.39
CA TYR A 14 -15.62 5.76 3.65
C TYR A 14 -16.76 6.14 4.60
N ASN A 15 -16.47 7.02 5.56
CA ASN A 15 -17.38 7.40 6.64
C ASN A 15 -17.24 8.91 6.96
N GLN A 16 -18.21 9.47 7.67
CA GLN A 16 -18.10 10.81 8.26
C GLN A 16 -17.12 10.85 9.45
N SER A 17 -16.84 9.70 10.08
CA SER A 17 -15.85 9.56 11.14
C SER A 17 -14.43 9.43 10.56
N GLU A 18 -13.56 10.35 10.97
CA GLU A 18 -12.12 10.33 10.67
C GLU A 18 -11.46 9.03 11.14
N ASP A 19 -11.73 8.61 12.37
CA ASP A 19 -11.21 7.37 12.95
C ASP A 19 -11.53 6.11 12.15
N LEU A 20 -12.72 6.04 11.56
CA LEU A 20 -13.12 4.92 10.70
C LEU A 20 -12.45 5.02 9.32
N ASN A 21 -12.24 6.23 8.79
CA ASN A 21 -11.49 6.41 7.55
C ASN A 21 -10.03 6.00 7.72
N ASP A 22 -9.37 6.43 8.80
CA ASP A 22 -8.03 6.01 9.15
C ASP A 22 -7.93 4.49 9.27
N ALA A 23 -8.87 3.87 9.98
CA ALA A 23 -8.92 2.41 10.11
C ALA A 23 -9.04 1.73 8.73
N HIS A 24 -9.88 2.25 7.82
CA HIS A 24 -10.00 1.72 6.46
C HIS A 24 -8.72 1.86 5.65
N HIS A 25 -8.06 3.02 5.69
CA HIS A 25 -6.82 3.25 4.94
C HIS A 25 -5.68 2.39 5.48
N LEU A 26 -5.53 2.30 6.80
CA LEU A 26 -4.47 1.50 7.42
C LEU A 26 -4.70 -0.01 7.24
N ALA A 27 -5.95 -0.47 7.24
CA ALA A 27 -6.29 -1.85 6.90
C ALA A 27 -5.90 -2.17 5.45
N ALA A 28 -6.24 -1.27 4.51
CA ALA A 28 -5.89 -1.43 3.11
C ALA A 28 -4.37 -1.42 2.89
N MET A 29 -3.63 -0.52 3.56
CA MET A 29 -2.17 -0.51 3.52
C MET A 29 -1.56 -1.79 4.09
N THR A 30 -2.14 -2.35 5.16
CA THR A 30 -1.67 -3.61 5.76
C THR A 30 -1.82 -4.80 4.80
N VAL A 31 -2.88 -4.84 4.01
CA VAL A 31 -3.07 -5.88 2.97
C VAL A 31 -2.16 -5.61 1.77
N LEU A 32 -2.04 -4.36 1.34
CA LEU A 32 -1.25 -3.97 0.18
C LEU A 32 0.25 -4.20 0.38
N LEU A 33 0.78 -3.78 1.53
CA LEU A 33 2.22 -3.74 1.83
C LEU A 33 2.68 -4.89 2.74
N GLY A 34 1.74 -5.64 3.31
CA GLY A 34 2.00 -6.52 4.43
C GLY A 34 2.04 -5.77 5.77
N PRO A 35 2.30 -6.49 6.88
CA PRO A 35 2.31 -5.91 8.22
C PRO A 35 3.39 -4.82 8.35
N PRO A 36 3.10 -3.73 9.08
CA PRO A 36 4.10 -2.69 9.32
C PRO A 36 5.26 -3.24 10.16
N PRO A 37 6.49 -2.75 9.94
CA PRO A 37 7.64 -3.14 10.77
C PRO A 37 7.52 -2.56 12.18
N ASP A 38 8.09 -3.22 13.18
CA ASP A 38 7.96 -2.78 14.58
C ASP A 38 8.49 -1.35 14.82
N VAL A 39 9.51 -0.94 14.07
CA VAL A 39 10.04 0.43 14.17
C VAL A 39 8.99 1.46 13.77
N PHE A 40 8.10 1.16 12.82
CA PHE A 40 6.95 2.00 12.50
C PHE A 40 5.96 2.04 13.68
N LEU A 41 5.60 0.87 14.22
CA LEU A 41 4.63 0.76 15.31
C LEU A 41 5.06 1.53 16.56
N ARG A 42 6.36 1.57 16.85
CA ARG A 42 6.92 2.29 18.01
C ARG A 42 7.05 3.81 17.84
N ARG A 43 6.87 4.37 16.64
CA ARG A 43 7.01 5.82 16.40
C ARG A 43 5.91 6.67 17.02
N SER A 44 4.75 6.08 17.33
CA SER A 44 3.61 6.83 17.87
C SER A 44 2.69 5.93 18.67
N ASP A 45 2.21 6.40 19.82
CA ASP A 45 1.19 5.70 20.61
C ASP A 45 -0.14 5.52 19.85
N LYS A 46 -0.38 6.32 18.80
CA LYS A 46 -1.59 6.22 17.97
C LYS A 46 -1.69 4.88 17.24
N THR A 47 -0.57 4.20 16.97
CA THR A 47 -0.57 2.89 16.29
C THR A 47 -1.28 1.81 17.10
N ARG A 48 -1.28 1.93 18.44
CA ARG A 48 -1.95 1.02 19.38
C ARG A 48 -3.47 1.01 19.28
N LYS A 49 -4.04 1.90 18.46
CA LYS A 49 -5.46 1.88 18.10
C LYS A 49 -5.77 0.85 17.02
N TYR A 50 -4.77 0.48 16.22
CA TYR A 50 -4.94 -0.32 15.00
C TYR A 50 -4.13 -1.62 15.03
N TRP A 51 -3.00 -1.67 15.75
CA TRP A 51 -2.18 -2.88 15.92
C TRP A 51 -1.85 -3.18 17.39
N ASP A 52 -1.84 -4.47 17.72
CA ASP A 52 -1.68 -4.96 19.09
C ASP A 52 -0.19 -4.97 19.47
N ALA A 53 0.13 -5.43 20.69
CA ALA A 53 1.51 -5.50 21.16
C ALA A 53 2.37 -6.46 20.33
N GLU A 54 1.75 -7.41 19.61
CA GLU A 54 2.40 -8.35 18.70
C GLU A 54 2.41 -7.87 17.25
N GLY A 55 1.94 -6.65 16.97
CA GLY A 55 1.89 -6.06 15.63
C GLY A 55 0.76 -6.59 14.74
N ARG A 56 -0.22 -7.31 15.31
CA ARG A 56 -1.38 -7.83 14.57
C ARG A 56 -2.48 -6.79 14.52
N TRP A 57 -3.21 -6.78 13.41
CA TRP A 57 -4.33 -5.87 13.20
C TRP A 57 -5.45 -6.11 14.23
N HIS A 58 -5.87 -5.06 14.94
CA HIS A 58 -7.06 -5.04 15.81
C HIS A 58 -7.93 -3.77 15.61
N GLY A 59 -7.72 -3.06 14.50
CA GLY A 59 -8.46 -1.84 14.20
C GLY A 59 -9.99 -2.07 14.07
N LEU A 60 -10.72 -0.96 14.00
CA LEU A 60 -12.19 -0.94 14.02
C LEU A 60 -12.87 -1.58 12.79
N VAL A 61 -12.10 -1.91 11.76
CA VAL A 61 -12.60 -2.46 10.49
C VAL A 61 -11.85 -3.76 10.17
N PRO A 62 -12.47 -4.72 9.47
CA PRO A 62 -11.77 -5.92 9.03
C PRO A 62 -10.71 -5.58 7.97
N LEU A 63 -9.68 -6.41 7.89
CA LEU A 63 -8.75 -6.37 6.76
C LEU A 63 -9.48 -6.77 5.47
N PRO A 64 -9.25 -6.06 4.34
CA PRO A 64 -9.72 -6.50 3.04
C PRO A 64 -9.26 -7.93 2.69
N SER A 65 -10.09 -8.68 1.98
CA SER A 65 -9.76 -10.05 1.55
C SER A 65 -8.78 -10.10 0.37
N GLU A 66 -8.66 -9.00 -0.36
CA GLU A 66 -7.84 -8.86 -1.57
C GLU A 66 -7.18 -7.48 -1.58
N GLY A 67 -6.11 -7.35 -2.37
CA GLY A 67 -5.41 -6.07 -2.56
C GLY A 67 -3.92 -6.10 -2.27
N GLU A 68 -3.29 -7.27 -2.21
CA GLU A 68 -1.82 -7.37 -2.20
C GLU A 68 -1.24 -6.68 -3.43
N LEU A 69 -0.11 -6.00 -3.28
CA LEU A 69 0.53 -5.26 -4.38
C LEU A 69 0.77 -6.14 -5.62
N LYS A 70 1.18 -7.39 -5.40
CA LYS A 70 1.44 -8.38 -6.47
C LYS A 70 0.19 -8.85 -7.21
N SER A 71 -0.97 -8.66 -6.60
CA SER A 71 -2.27 -9.08 -7.13
C SER A 71 -3.03 -7.91 -7.77
N LEU A 72 -2.41 -6.72 -7.85
CA LEU A 72 -3.00 -5.59 -8.54
C LEU A 72 -3.25 -5.91 -10.01
N ASP A 73 -4.46 -5.59 -10.44
CA ASP A 73 -4.87 -5.65 -11.84
C ASP A 73 -4.27 -4.45 -12.58
N THR A 74 -3.47 -4.73 -13.60
CA THR A 74 -2.75 -3.74 -14.38
C THR A 74 -2.95 -4.03 -15.86
N ASN A 75 -3.00 -3.00 -16.69
CA ASN A 75 -3.00 -3.17 -18.15
C ASN A 75 -1.62 -3.60 -18.71
N LEU A 76 -0.63 -3.84 -17.83
CA LEU A 76 0.71 -4.29 -18.16
C LEU A 76 0.81 -5.81 -18.05
N SER A 77 1.77 -6.42 -18.75
CA SER A 77 2.01 -7.87 -18.68
C SER A 77 3.49 -8.21 -18.79
N GLY A 78 3.87 -9.41 -18.36
CA GLY A 78 5.25 -9.88 -18.40
C GLY A 78 6.22 -9.00 -17.60
N GLU A 79 7.42 -8.82 -18.13
CA GLU A 79 8.51 -8.08 -17.49
C GLU A 79 8.15 -6.61 -17.20
N ASP A 80 7.38 -5.97 -18.07
CA ASP A 80 6.96 -4.58 -17.88
C ASP A 80 6.06 -4.43 -16.64
N ARG A 81 5.15 -5.39 -16.42
CA ARG A 81 4.33 -5.44 -15.20
C ARG A 81 5.19 -5.66 -13.97
N ASP A 82 6.15 -6.58 -14.03
CA ASP A 82 6.98 -6.92 -12.87
C ASP A 82 7.86 -5.72 -12.48
N ASN A 83 8.45 -5.03 -13.44
CA ASN A 83 9.21 -3.79 -13.23
C ASN A 83 8.35 -2.63 -12.71
N PHE A 84 7.08 -2.53 -13.14
CA PHE A 84 6.15 -1.55 -12.59
C PHE A 84 5.82 -1.82 -11.12
N LEU A 85 5.54 -3.08 -10.79
CA LEU A 85 5.25 -3.49 -9.42
C LEU A 85 6.47 -3.32 -8.51
N ASP A 86 7.68 -3.52 -9.03
CA ASP A 86 8.94 -3.24 -8.32
C ASP A 86 9.06 -1.74 -7.97
N LEU A 87 8.81 -0.86 -8.95
CA LEU A 87 8.77 0.59 -8.70
C LEU A 87 7.75 0.94 -7.60
N LEU A 88 6.53 0.39 -7.68
CA LEU A 88 5.50 0.64 -6.67
C LEU A 88 5.93 0.12 -5.29
N ALA A 89 6.59 -1.02 -5.20
CA ALA A 89 7.10 -1.56 -3.94
C ALA A 89 8.16 -0.65 -3.32
N CYS A 90 8.99 0.00 -4.15
CA CYS A 90 10.00 0.94 -3.68
C CYS A 90 9.45 2.33 -3.28
N VAL A 91 8.28 2.73 -3.81
CA VAL A 91 7.64 4.02 -3.48
C VAL A 91 6.63 3.86 -2.35
N LEU A 92 5.90 2.75 -2.30
CA LEU A 92 4.87 2.47 -1.31
C LEU A 92 5.45 1.66 -0.15
N THR A 93 6.19 2.33 0.74
CA THR A 93 6.74 1.69 1.95
C THR A 93 6.21 2.33 3.23
N TRP A 94 6.17 1.53 4.30
CA TRP A 94 5.75 1.97 5.63
C TRP A 94 6.67 3.05 6.20
N LEU A 95 7.98 2.87 6.05
CA LEU A 95 8.98 3.81 6.53
C LEU A 95 9.28 4.82 5.44
N PRO A 96 9.07 6.12 5.69
CA PRO A 96 9.34 7.14 4.69
C PRO A 96 10.81 7.18 4.27
N GLU A 97 11.73 6.72 5.13
CA GLU A 97 13.17 6.68 4.85
C GLU A 97 13.55 5.58 3.85
N ASP A 98 12.72 4.55 3.68
CA ASP A 98 12.94 3.46 2.73
C ASP A 98 12.34 3.78 1.34
N ARG A 99 11.61 4.90 1.22
CA ARG A 99 10.99 5.30 -0.06
C ARG A 99 12.03 5.86 -1.00
N LEU A 100 11.93 5.51 -2.28
CA LEU A 100 12.68 6.23 -3.31
C LEU A 100 12.27 7.70 -3.31
N ASN A 101 13.28 8.57 -3.33
CA ASN A 101 13.06 9.98 -3.59
C ASN A 101 12.77 10.22 -5.08
N SER A 102 12.30 11.44 -5.44
CA SER A 102 11.89 11.73 -6.81
C SER A 102 12.98 11.47 -7.86
N PRO A 103 14.25 11.87 -7.64
CA PRO A 103 15.35 11.49 -8.53
C PRO A 103 15.54 9.99 -8.68
N GLU A 104 15.60 9.23 -7.58
CA GLU A 104 15.79 7.78 -7.62
C GLU A 104 14.65 7.06 -8.34
N ALA A 105 13.41 7.46 -8.07
CA ALA A 105 12.24 6.94 -8.76
C ALA A 105 12.30 7.24 -10.26
N TYR A 106 12.74 8.45 -10.66
CA TYR A 106 12.90 8.80 -12.07
C TYR A 106 13.92 7.92 -12.81
N PHE A 107 14.98 7.47 -12.12
CA PHE A 107 15.99 6.57 -12.68
C PHE A 107 15.64 5.08 -12.58
N HIS A 108 14.47 4.74 -12.04
CA HIS A 108 14.03 3.35 -11.97
C HIS A 108 13.90 2.73 -13.37
N PRO A 109 14.33 1.46 -13.59
CA PRO A 109 14.34 0.82 -14.90
C PRO A 109 13.01 0.93 -15.66
N TRP A 110 11.90 0.78 -14.94
CA TRP A 110 10.56 0.92 -15.50
C TRP A 110 10.26 2.32 -16.08
N LEU A 111 10.62 3.40 -15.38
CA LEU A 111 10.36 4.77 -15.84
C LEU A 111 11.33 5.22 -16.93
N ARG A 112 12.57 4.73 -16.88
CA ARG A 112 13.61 5.08 -17.85
C ARG A 112 13.52 4.28 -19.15
N GLY A 113 12.80 3.16 -19.15
CA GLY A 113 12.58 2.34 -20.34
C GLY A 113 13.81 1.55 -20.78
N GLU A 114 14.66 1.07 -19.85
CA GLU A 114 15.82 0.24 -20.19
C GLU A 114 15.45 -1.21 -20.59
N GLY A 115 14.34 -1.37 -21.32
CA GLY A 115 13.82 -2.63 -21.86
C GLY A 115 13.43 -2.57 -23.34
N GLY A 116 13.95 -1.62 -24.12
CA GLY A 116 13.61 -1.49 -25.53
C GLY A 116 14.67 -0.74 -26.33
N VAL A 117 15.81 -1.39 -26.59
CA VAL A 117 16.59 -1.10 -27.79
C VAL A 117 16.15 -2.12 -28.84
N GLU A 118 15.20 -1.73 -29.68
CA GLU A 118 15.07 -2.29 -31.03
C GLU A 118 15.81 -1.40 -32.02
#